data_AF-A0A8T1BN49-F1
#
_entry.id   AF-A0A8T1BN49-F1
#
_cell.length_a   1.000
_cell.length_b   1.000
_cell.length_c   1.000
_cell.angle_alpha   90.00
_cell.angle_beta   90.00
_cell.angle_gamma   90.00
#
_symmetry.space_group_name_H-M   'P 1'
#
loop_
_entity.id
_entity.type
_entity.pdbx_description
1 polymer ?
#
loop_
_entity_poly.entity_id
_entity_poly.type
_entity_poly.pdbx_seq_one_letter_code
_entity_poly.pdbx_strand_id
1 'polypeptide(L)'
;MHLKYDQSRVFFNPEFSHWLQYVDDLAKFSKKEVSAIQTLTAKYGDEILYKMIEDAKVAIRKDPDEVFHLFKLDKVRRDILSNSDFTDWVKYVDDLNAKHPEEPKFVVRSLRKYFADDYILTMTQSAKSVEGTRGIATKVEDDLLRVWLYSQKTPDDALGAIGHGELMYTLLESPLWGIWAKYLNAYNSRYPDKKATVIKVLTRKYGDDHVAEILEMAKSKDTTQDIATKLASMQLQLWLRNEKTVMDVFKILKLYRTESDFSHSPLLNPWVAYMNTIVTVNPNKMSVLLSTLETRFSERPLLQILDTAKKFPSMESAATQLKAEKIEDILREGYPPRRHLKC
;
A
#
# COMPACT_ATOMS: atom_id res chain seq x y z
N MET A 1 -3.70 -21.93 -55.99
CA MET A 1 -4.39 -22.20 -54.70
C MET A 1 -5.63 -21.32 -54.59
N HIS A 2 -6.82 -21.90 -54.44
CA HIS A 2 -8.06 -21.13 -54.28
C HIS A 2 -8.20 -20.61 -52.83
N LEU A 3 -7.50 -19.52 -52.52
CA LEU A 3 -7.64 -18.78 -51.25
C LEU A 3 -8.92 -17.92 -51.26
N LYS A 4 -10.08 -18.55 -51.49
CA LYS A 4 -11.41 -17.92 -51.49
C LYS A 4 -12.12 -18.18 -50.17
N TYR A 5 -11.83 -17.36 -49.18
CA TYR A 5 -12.61 -17.25 -47.95
C TYR A 5 -12.87 -15.77 -47.66
N ASP A 6 -13.92 -15.48 -46.87
CA ASP A 6 -14.17 -14.13 -46.36
C ASP A 6 -12.98 -13.66 -45.52
N GLN A 7 -12.63 -12.38 -45.69
CA GLN A 7 -11.51 -11.64 -45.09
C GLN A 7 -10.62 -12.43 -44.11
N SER A 8 -10.97 -12.52 -42.82
CA SER A 8 -10.09 -13.09 -41.78
C SER A 8 -9.96 -14.62 -41.83
N ARG A 9 -10.86 -15.32 -42.53
CA ARG A 9 -10.82 -16.78 -42.67
C ARG A 9 -9.69 -17.27 -43.56
N VAL A 10 -9.04 -16.39 -44.33
CA VAL A 10 -7.91 -16.76 -45.19
C VAL A 10 -6.75 -17.37 -44.40
N PHE A 11 -6.49 -16.89 -43.19
CA PHE A 11 -5.43 -17.39 -42.32
C PHE A 11 -5.71 -18.77 -41.72
N PHE A 12 -6.98 -19.18 -41.71
CA PHE A 12 -7.42 -20.49 -41.22
C PHE A 12 -7.57 -21.51 -42.34
N ASN A 13 -7.33 -21.12 -43.59
CA ASN A 13 -7.32 -22.06 -44.71
C ASN A 13 -6.05 -22.93 -44.61
N PRO A 14 -6.16 -24.27 -44.60
CA PRO A 14 -4.99 -25.17 -44.57
C PRO A 14 -3.96 -24.88 -45.66
N GLU A 15 -4.42 -24.47 -46.85
CA GLU A 15 -3.58 -24.12 -48.01
C GLU A 15 -2.79 -22.83 -47.82
N PHE A 16 -3.14 -22.00 -46.82
CA PHE A 16 -2.45 -20.73 -46.58
C PHE A 16 -0.99 -20.95 -46.16
N SER A 17 -0.73 -21.96 -45.34
CA SER A 17 0.64 -22.34 -44.93
C SER A 17 1.48 -22.83 -46.12
N HIS A 18 0.88 -23.65 -46.99
CA HIS A 18 1.50 -24.09 -48.24
C HIS A 18 1.78 -22.92 -49.20
N TRP A 19 0.86 -21.96 -49.28
CA TRP A 19 1.07 -20.75 -50.07
C TRP A 19 2.21 -19.89 -49.51
N LEU A 20 2.29 -19.68 -48.20
CA LEU A 20 3.38 -18.95 -47.56
C LEU A 20 4.73 -19.60 -47.85
N GLN A 21 4.84 -20.93 -47.65
CA GLN A 21 6.04 -21.70 -47.94
C GLN A 21 6.47 -21.53 -49.41
N TYR A 22 5.51 -21.59 -50.34
CA TYR A 22 5.77 -21.40 -51.76
C TYR A 22 6.29 -19.99 -52.07
N VAL A 23 5.72 -18.95 -51.45
CA VAL A 23 6.20 -17.56 -51.62
C VAL A 23 7.61 -17.40 -51.06
N ASP A 24 7.90 -17.95 -49.88
CA ASP A 24 9.24 -17.91 -49.27
C ASP A 24 10.28 -18.64 -50.13
N ASP A 25 9.92 -19.80 -50.70
CA ASP A 25 10.81 -20.53 -51.59
C ASP A 25 11.04 -19.78 -52.91
N LEU A 26 9.99 -19.21 -53.51
CA LEU A 26 10.12 -18.33 -54.66
C LEU A 26 11.05 -17.15 -54.39
N ALA A 27 10.94 -16.51 -53.22
CA ALA A 27 11.77 -15.37 -52.85
C ALA A 27 13.27 -15.72 -52.80
N LYS A 28 13.62 -16.98 -52.47
CA LYS A 28 15.01 -17.46 -52.46
C LYS A 28 15.60 -17.66 -53.87
N PHE A 29 14.77 -18.00 -54.86
CA PHE A 29 15.22 -18.34 -56.22
C PHE A 29 15.01 -17.22 -57.25
N SER A 30 14.24 -16.19 -56.90
CA SER A 30 13.86 -15.09 -57.77
C SER A 30 14.74 -13.85 -57.58
N LYS A 31 15.15 -13.18 -58.68
CA LYS A 31 15.76 -11.83 -58.62
C LYS A 31 14.76 -10.71 -58.28
N LYS A 32 13.46 -11.00 -58.33
CA LYS A 32 12.39 -10.09 -57.87
C LYS A 32 12.02 -10.47 -56.44
N GLU A 33 12.03 -9.52 -55.51
CA GLU A 33 11.43 -9.71 -54.18
C GLU A 33 9.95 -10.05 -54.36
N VAL A 34 9.58 -11.30 -54.06
CA VAL A 34 8.17 -11.70 -53.92
C VAL A 34 7.92 -11.82 -52.44
N SER A 35 7.10 -10.94 -51.89
CA SER A 35 6.75 -10.95 -50.47
C SER A 35 5.29 -11.33 -50.27
N ALA A 36 5.05 -12.25 -49.33
CA ALA A 36 3.70 -12.64 -48.94
C ALA A 36 2.92 -11.43 -48.42
N ILE A 37 3.56 -10.55 -47.65
CA ILE A 37 2.91 -9.36 -47.11
C ILE A 37 2.49 -8.41 -48.24
N GLN A 38 3.36 -8.18 -49.25
CA GLN A 38 3.03 -7.33 -50.39
C GLN A 38 1.85 -7.89 -51.19
N THR A 39 1.79 -9.21 -51.36
CA THR A 39 0.68 -9.86 -52.08
C THR A 39 -0.64 -9.72 -51.32
N LEU A 40 -0.60 -9.88 -49.99
CA LEU A 40 -1.77 -9.70 -49.13
C LEU A 40 -2.20 -8.22 -49.07
N THR A 41 -1.26 -7.28 -48.95
CA THR A 41 -1.53 -5.84 -48.98
C THR A 41 -2.15 -5.43 -50.30
N ALA A 42 -1.62 -5.90 -51.44
CA ALA A 42 -2.19 -5.58 -52.76
C ALA A 42 -3.63 -6.11 -52.93
N LYS A 43 -3.97 -7.21 -52.26
CA LYS A 43 -5.28 -7.84 -52.35
C LYS A 43 -6.32 -7.22 -51.41
N TYR A 44 -5.92 -6.95 -50.18
CA TYR A 44 -6.84 -6.56 -49.10
C TYR A 44 -6.72 -5.07 -48.72
N GLY A 45 -5.60 -4.42 -49.04
CA GLY A 45 -5.23 -3.12 -48.49
C GLY A 45 -4.65 -3.24 -47.08
N ASP A 46 -3.81 -2.28 -46.68
CA ASP A 46 -3.08 -2.34 -45.42
C ASP A 46 -4.01 -2.35 -44.19
N GLU A 47 -5.02 -1.48 -44.17
CA GLU A 47 -5.93 -1.36 -43.02
C GLU A 47 -6.76 -2.64 -42.79
N ILE A 48 -7.29 -3.23 -43.87
CA ILE A 48 -8.07 -4.46 -43.80
C ILE A 48 -7.16 -5.64 -43.44
N LEU A 49 -5.97 -5.73 -44.06
CA LEU A 49 -5.01 -6.78 -43.74
C LEU A 49 -4.57 -6.71 -42.28
N TYR A 50 -4.31 -5.51 -41.75
CA TYR A 50 -3.98 -5.31 -40.35
C TYR A 50 -5.10 -5.84 -39.44
N LYS A 51 -6.35 -5.45 -39.69
CA LYS A 51 -7.50 -5.94 -38.92
C LYS A 51 -7.67 -7.45 -39.02
N MET A 52 -7.49 -8.03 -40.21
CA MET A 52 -7.55 -9.48 -40.40
C MET A 52 -6.48 -10.20 -39.55
N ILE A 53 -5.26 -9.65 -39.46
CA ILE A 53 -4.17 -10.22 -38.66
C ILE A 53 -4.50 -10.14 -37.17
N GLU A 54 -5.01 -9.01 -36.69
CA GLU A 54 -5.43 -8.84 -35.29
C GLU A 54 -6.55 -9.83 -34.91
N ASP A 55 -7.58 -9.96 -35.76
CA ASP A 55 -8.66 -10.93 -35.54
C ASP A 55 -8.16 -12.38 -35.50
N ALA A 56 -7.18 -12.71 -36.36
CA ALA A 56 -6.58 -14.03 -36.38
C ALA A 56 -5.77 -14.32 -35.10
N LYS A 57 -4.96 -13.37 -34.61
CA LYS A 57 -4.21 -13.51 -33.34
C LYS A 57 -5.15 -13.78 -32.16
N VAL A 58 -6.30 -13.09 -32.11
CA VAL A 58 -7.32 -13.30 -31.08
C VAL A 58 -7.94 -14.68 -31.22
N ALA A 59 -8.34 -15.08 -32.42
CA ALA A 59 -9.02 -16.35 -32.66
C ALA A 59 -8.13 -17.58 -32.38
N ILE A 60 -6.82 -17.50 -32.60
CA ILE A 60 -5.87 -18.56 -32.19
C ILE A 60 -5.45 -18.47 -30.73
N ARG A 61 -5.99 -17.51 -29.95
CA ARG A 61 -5.65 -17.27 -28.55
C ARG A 61 -4.15 -17.11 -28.33
N LYS A 62 -3.48 -16.34 -29.21
CA LYS A 62 -2.04 -16.10 -29.10
C LYS A 62 -1.72 -15.57 -27.69
N ASP A 63 -0.64 -16.03 -27.09
CA ASP A 63 -0.34 -15.62 -25.71
C ASP A 63 -0.01 -14.12 -25.68
N PRO A 64 -0.62 -13.31 -24.78
CA PRO A 64 -0.35 -11.88 -24.69
C PRO A 64 1.13 -11.54 -24.53
N ASP A 65 1.92 -12.38 -23.86
CA ASP A 65 3.34 -12.13 -23.67
C ASP A 65 4.14 -12.33 -24.96
N GLU A 66 3.77 -13.31 -25.78
CA GLU A 66 4.34 -13.46 -27.12
C GLU A 66 4.02 -12.25 -27.99
N VAL A 67 2.77 -11.76 -27.95
CA VAL A 67 2.39 -10.56 -28.69
C VAL A 67 3.13 -9.33 -28.16
N PHE A 68 3.31 -9.21 -26.84
CA PHE A 68 4.09 -8.14 -26.21
C PHE A 68 5.53 -8.07 -26.77
N HIS A 69 6.16 -9.24 -26.94
CA HIS A 69 7.48 -9.37 -27.56
C HIS A 69 7.48 -9.06 -29.06
N LEU A 70 6.42 -9.40 -29.80
CA LEU A 70 6.30 -9.06 -31.22
C LEU A 70 6.29 -7.54 -31.44
N PHE A 71 5.64 -6.79 -30.54
CA PHE A 71 5.68 -5.33 -30.51
C PHE A 71 7.00 -4.77 -29.93
N LYS A 72 7.95 -5.63 -29.53
CA LYS A 72 9.23 -5.27 -28.90
C LYS A 72 9.05 -4.43 -27.63
N LEU A 73 7.92 -4.58 -26.94
CA LEU A 73 7.59 -3.81 -25.74
C LEU A 73 8.48 -4.19 -24.55
N ASP A 74 9.08 -5.38 -24.56
CA ASP A 74 10.12 -5.81 -23.62
C ASP A 74 11.37 -4.92 -23.65
N LYS A 75 11.59 -4.19 -24.76
CA LYS A 75 12.71 -3.26 -24.94
C LYS A 75 12.34 -1.83 -24.54
N VAL A 76 11.05 -1.55 -24.36
CA VAL A 76 10.55 -0.24 -23.94
C VAL A 76 10.65 -0.14 -22.42
N ARG A 77 11.62 0.64 -21.93
CA ARG A 77 11.85 0.80 -20.49
C ARG A 77 11.02 1.93 -19.90
N ARG A 78 11.38 3.17 -20.23
CA ARG A 78 10.67 4.36 -19.77
C ARG A 78 9.44 4.62 -20.65
N ASP A 79 8.42 5.22 -20.07
CA ASP A 79 7.24 5.74 -20.76
C ASP A 79 6.43 4.71 -21.56
N ILE A 80 6.50 3.42 -21.17
CA ILE A 80 5.74 2.34 -21.83
C ILE A 80 4.23 2.62 -21.86
N LEU A 81 3.69 3.26 -20.81
CA LEU A 81 2.26 3.61 -20.74
C LEU A 81 1.83 4.69 -21.74
N SER A 82 2.78 5.44 -22.30
CA SER A 82 2.55 6.46 -23.33
C SER A 82 2.88 5.94 -24.74
N ASN A 83 3.36 4.70 -24.86
CA ASN A 83 3.74 4.10 -26.12
C ASN A 83 2.48 3.65 -26.90
N SER A 84 2.39 4.01 -28.18
CA SER A 84 1.26 3.65 -29.05
C SER A 84 1.13 2.14 -29.24
N ASP A 85 2.25 1.44 -29.41
CA ASP A 85 2.30 -0.02 -29.58
C ASP A 85 1.83 -0.72 -28.29
N PHE A 86 2.12 -0.13 -27.12
CA PHE A 86 1.58 -0.63 -25.85
C PHE A 86 0.06 -0.45 -25.78
N THR A 87 -0.47 0.65 -26.31
CA THR A 87 -1.91 0.89 -26.40
C THR A 87 -2.59 -0.14 -27.30
N ASP A 88 -2.01 -0.42 -28.46
CA ASP A 88 -2.51 -1.44 -29.39
C ASP A 88 -2.43 -2.84 -28.78
N TRP A 89 -1.34 -3.16 -28.09
CA TRP A 89 -1.20 -4.42 -27.38
C TRP A 89 -2.22 -4.56 -26.23
N VAL A 90 -2.49 -3.51 -25.45
CA VAL A 90 -3.54 -3.52 -24.43
C VAL A 90 -4.91 -3.79 -25.05
N LYS A 91 -5.21 -3.17 -26.20
CA LYS A 91 -6.44 -3.41 -26.95
C LYS A 91 -6.55 -4.88 -27.41
N TYR A 92 -5.45 -5.45 -27.89
CA TYR A 92 -5.39 -6.87 -28.23
C TYR A 92 -5.75 -7.77 -27.03
N VAL A 93 -5.21 -7.49 -25.83
CA VAL A 93 -5.57 -8.24 -24.61
C VAL A 93 -7.05 -8.08 -24.26
N ASP A 94 -7.63 -6.90 -24.48
CA ASP A 94 -9.06 -6.66 -24.26
C ASP A 94 -9.95 -7.42 -25.24
N ASP A 95 -9.61 -7.41 -26.54
CA ASP A 95 -10.34 -8.17 -27.55
C ASP A 95 -10.25 -9.68 -27.29
N LEU A 96 -9.09 -10.16 -26.81
CA LEU A 96 -8.90 -11.54 -26.38
C LEU A 96 -9.79 -11.91 -25.20
N ASN A 97 -9.80 -11.09 -24.16
CA ASN A 97 -10.64 -11.30 -22.97
C ASN A 97 -12.14 -11.20 -23.28
N ALA A 98 -12.54 -10.33 -24.20
CA ALA A 98 -13.93 -10.18 -24.62
C ALA A 98 -14.43 -11.43 -25.36
N LYS A 99 -13.60 -12.06 -26.20
CA LYS A 99 -13.95 -13.30 -26.89
C LYS A 99 -13.79 -14.56 -26.01
N HIS A 100 -12.97 -14.49 -24.97
CA HIS A 100 -12.66 -15.61 -24.06
C HIS A 100 -12.75 -15.24 -22.57
N PRO A 101 -13.95 -14.85 -22.08
CA PRO A 101 -14.13 -14.37 -20.71
C PRO A 101 -13.90 -15.44 -19.64
N GLU A 102 -13.88 -16.73 -20.01
CA GLU A 102 -13.62 -17.85 -19.11
C GLU A 102 -12.18 -17.90 -18.58
N GLU A 103 -11.23 -17.30 -19.31
CA GLU A 103 -9.81 -17.33 -18.98
C GLU A 103 -9.17 -15.93 -19.13
N PRO A 104 -9.56 -14.96 -18.28
CA PRO A 104 -9.12 -13.58 -18.43
C PRO A 104 -7.61 -13.44 -18.22
N LYS A 105 -6.98 -12.73 -19.15
CA LYS A 105 -5.58 -12.34 -19.11
C LYS A 105 -5.44 -10.93 -18.55
N PHE A 106 -4.41 -10.70 -17.74
CA PHE A 106 -4.13 -9.40 -17.14
C PHE A 106 -2.92 -8.76 -17.81
N VAL A 107 -3.07 -7.53 -18.26
CA VAL A 107 -2.00 -6.73 -18.89
C VAL A 107 -0.78 -6.67 -17.97
N VAL A 108 -1.01 -6.51 -16.67
CA VAL A 108 0.07 -6.37 -15.69
C VAL A 108 0.99 -7.60 -15.63
N ARG A 109 0.55 -8.79 -16.05
CA ARG A 109 1.38 -10.01 -15.95
C ARG A 109 2.64 -9.93 -16.82
N SER A 110 2.55 -9.34 -18.02
CA SER A 110 3.73 -9.13 -18.86
C SER A 110 4.62 -8.02 -18.30
N LEU A 111 4.03 -6.92 -17.78
CA LEU A 111 4.81 -5.85 -17.14
C LEU A 111 5.64 -6.34 -15.94
N ARG A 112 5.07 -7.22 -15.11
CA ARG A 112 5.73 -7.77 -13.91
C ARG A 112 6.94 -8.66 -14.20
N LYS A 113 7.17 -9.05 -15.46
CA LYS A 113 8.41 -9.73 -15.87
C LYS A 113 9.60 -8.76 -15.96
N TYR A 114 9.34 -7.46 -16.10
CA TYR A 114 10.36 -6.43 -16.36
C TYR A 114 10.41 -5.35 -15.28
N PHE A 115 9.30 -5.11 -14.59
CA PHE A 115 9.16 -4.05 -13.61
C PHE A 115 8.68 -4.60 -12.27
N ALA A 116 9.25 -4.08 -11.18
CA ALA A 116 8.76 -4.34 -9.84
C ALA A 116 7.40 -3.66 -9.60
N ASP A 117 6.61 -4.21 -8.66
CA ASP A 117 5.23 -3.78 -8.44
C ASP A 117 5.15 -2.29 -8.00
N ASP A 118 6.10 -1.80 -7.20
CA ASP A 118 6.20 -0.39 -6.79
C ASP A 118 6.44 0.55 -7.97
N TYR A 119 7.32 0.16 -8.91
CA TYR A 119 7.66 0.94 -10.07
C TYR A 119 6.48 0.99 -11.00
N ILE A 120 5.77 -0.14 -11.17
CA ILE A 120 4.50 -0.20 -11.89
C ILE A 120 3.48 0.76 -11.28
N LEU A 121 3.31 0.76 -9.95
CA LEU A 121 2.37 1.67 -9.31
C LEU A 121 2.79 3.12 -9.46
N THR A 122 4.07 3.44 -9.27
CA THR A 122 4.61 4.80 -9.40
C THR A 122 4.42 5.34 -10.81
N MET A 123 4.76 4.56 -11.84
CA MET A 123 4.55 4.98 -13.24
C MET A 123 3.06 5.14 -13.57
N THR A 124 2.17 4.29 -13.04
CA THR A 124 0.73 4.46 -13.25
C THR A 124 0.18 5.71 -12.56
N GLN A 125 0.69 6.07 -11.37
CA GLN A 125 0.30 7.31 -10.70
C GLN A 125 0.67 8.54 -11.54
N SER A 126 1.90 8.60 -12.05
CA SER A 126 2.32 9.67 -12.96
C SER A 126 1.46 9.72 -14.24
N ALA A 127 1.19 8.56 -14.84
CA ALA A 127 0.40 8.45 -16.08
C ALA A 127 -1.10 8.75 -15.88
N LYS A 128 -1.64 8.67 -14.66
CA LYS A 128 -3.04 9.07 -14.36
C LYS A 128 -3.26 10.57 -14.43
N SER A 129 -2.22 11.36 -14.21
CA SER A 129 -2.28 12.83 -14.30
C SER A 129 -2.36 13.34 -15.74
N VAL A 130 -2.06 12.50 -16.73
CA VAL A 130 -2.14 12.84 -18.16
C VAL A 130 -3.39 12.22 -18.78
N GLU A 131 -4.20 13.03 -19.45
CA GLU A 131 -5.51 12.60 -19.97
C GLU A 131 -5.43 11.40 -20.93
N GLY A 132 -4.48 11.43 -21.88
CA GLY A 132 -4.31 10.37 -22.87
C GLY A 132 -3.90 9.01 -22.30
N THR A 133 -3.23 8.97 -21.15
CA THR A 133 -2.72 7.72 -20.54
C THR A 133 -3.53 7.27 -19.32
N ARG A 134 -4.49 8.08 -18.85
CA ARG A 134 -5.25 7.83 -17.62
C ARG A 134 -6.00 6.51 -17.64
N GLY A 135 -6.63 6.16 -18.76
CA GLY A 135 -7.38 4.92 -18.92
C GLY A 135 -6.50 3.69 -18.76
N ILE A 136 -5.39 3.65 -19.51
CA ILE A 136 -4.41 2.56 -19.48
C ILE A 136 -3.76 2.46 -18.08
N ALA A 137 -3.35 3.59 -17.51
CA ALA A 137 -2.74 3.62 -16.19
C ALA A 137 -3.67 3.08 -15.10
N THR A 138 -4.96 3.44 -15.15
CA THR A 138 -5.99 2.92 -14.23
C THR A 138 -6.16 1.41 -14.41
N LYS A 139 -6.21 0.94 -15.65
CA LYS A 139 -6.30 -0.49 -15.97
C LYS A 139 -5.13 -1.28 -15.41
N VAL A 140 -3.90 -0.82 -15.62
CA VAL A 140 -2.68 -1.48 -15.14
C VAL A 140 -2.67 -1.57 -13.61
N GLU A 141 -3.03 -0.48 -12.91
CA GLU A 141 -3.17 -0.48 -11.45
C GLU A 141 -4.23 -1.48 -10.97
N ASP A 142 -5.43 -1.45 -11.54
CA ASP A 142 -6.52 -2.36 -11.16
C ASP A 142 -6.18 -3.82 -11.46
N ASP A 143 -5.48 -4.10 -12.57
CA ASP A 143 -4.95 -5.43 -12.88
C ASP A 143 -3.93 -5.89 -11.84
N LEU A 144 -3.02 -5.01 -11.40
CA LEU A 144 -2.05 -5.35 -10.35
C LEU A 144 -2.76 -5.74 -9.05
N LEU A 145 -3.71 -4.91 -8.61
CA LEU A 145 -4.49 -5.16 -7.40
C LEU A 145 -5.30 -6.45 -7.50
N ARG A 146 -5.88 -6.75 -8.67
CA ARG A 146 -6.56 -8.02 -8.93
C ARG A 146 -5.60 -9.20 -8.86
N VAL A 147 -4.42 -9.11 -9.46
CA VAL A 147 -3.40 -10.16 -9.40
C VAL A 147 -2.94 -10.42 -7.96
N TRP A 148 -2.70 -9.37 -7.17
CA TRP A 148 -2.42 -9.50 -5.74
C TRP A 148 -3.56 -10.21 -5.00
N LEU A 149 -4.80 -9.82 -5.29
CA LEU A 149 -5.99 -10.39 -4.65
C LEU A 149 -6.16 -11.87 -5.00
N TYR A 150 -6.04 -12.25 -6.27
CA TYR A 150 -6.16 -13.65 -6.71
C TYR A 150 -5.03 -14.53 -6.15
N SER A 151 -3.83 -13.99 -6.00
CA SER A 151 -2.69 -14.68 -5.39
C SER A 151 -2.73 -14.70 -3.86
N GLN A 152 -3.79 -14.17 -3.24
CA GLN A 152 -3.94 -14.03 -1.79
C GLN A 152 -2.78 -13.28 -1.11
N LYS A 153 -2.11 -12.37 -1.83
CA LYS A 153 -1.01 -11.56 -1.27
C LYS A 153 -1.53 -10.82 -0.04
N THR A 154 -0.95 -11.06 1.13
CA THR A 154 -1.49 -10.49 2.37
C THR A 154 -1.36 -8.96 2.34
N PRO A 155 -2.19 -8.21 3.10
CA PRO A 155 -1.99 -6.77 3.22
C PRO A 155 -0.60 -6.40 3.74
N ASP A 156 -0.03 -7.23 4.60
CA ASP A 156 1.34 -7.12 5.12
C ASP A 156 2.37 -7.23 3.97
N ASP A 157 2.25 -8.25 3.10
CA ASP A 157 3.13 -8.43 1.92
C ASP A 157 2.92 -7.35 0.86
N ALA A 158 1.69 -6.89 0.66
CA ALA A 158 1.37 -5.79 -0.26
C ALA A 158 1.98 -4.47 0.23
N LEU A 159 1.97 -4.23 1.55
CA LEU A 159 2.66 -3.10 2.16
C LEU A 159 4.18 -3.20 1.99
N GLY A 160 4.72 -4.43 2.04
CA GLY A 160 6.11 -4.74 1.67
C GLY A 160 6.42 -4.32 0.23
N ALA A 161 5.54 -4.70 -0.70
CA ALA A 161 5.74 -4.50 -2.13
C ALA A 161 5.70 -3.04 -2.57
N ILE A 162 4.97 -2.16 -1.89
CA ILE A 162 4.98 -0.72 -2.19
C ILE A 162 6.07 0.05 -1.45
N GLY A 163 6.70 -0.58 -0.45
CA GLY A 163 7.47 0.14 0.56
C GLY A 163 8.99 0.07 0.39
N HIS A 164 9.57 -0.75 -0.49
CA HIS A 164 11.03 -0.86 -0.78
C HIS A 164 12.01 -0.91 0.41
N GLY A 165 11.54 -1.17 1.63
CA GLY A 165 12.36 -1.03 2.84
C GLY A 165 12.49 0.41 3.36
N GLU A 166 11.70 1.34 2.84
CA GLU A 166 11.58 2.70 3.35
C GLU A 166 10.98 2.74 4.76
N LEU A 167 11.37 3.78 5.48
CA LEU A 167 10.93 4.09 6.83
C LEU A 167 9.43 4.43 6.80
N MET A 168 8.65 3.97 7.79
CA MET A 168 7.20 4.15 7.79
C MET A 168 6.74 5.63 7.67
N TYR A 169 7.58 6.61 7.98
CA TYR A 169 7.24 8.03 7.79
C TYR A 169 7.15 8.44 6.31
N THR A 170 7.97 7.88 5.40
CA THR A 170 7.87 8.18 3.96
C THR A 170 6.62 7.57 3.36
N LEU A 171 6.18 6.44 3.92
CA LEU A 171 4.99 5.73 3.48
C LEU A 171 3.70 6.54 3.68
N LEU A 172 3.58 7.26 4.80
CA LEU A 172 2.39 8.10 5.06
C LEU A 172 2.29 9.31 4.11
N GLU A 173 3.43 9.76 3.58
CA GLU A 173 3.52 10.84 2.59
C GLU A 173 3.42 10.31 1.15
N SER A 174 3.56 9.00 0.94
CA SER A 174 3.59 8.38 -0.37
C SER A 174 2.21 8.33 -1.02
N PRO A 175 2.09 8.67 -2.32
CA PRO A 175 0.84 8.48 -3.07
C PRO A 175 0.41 7.00 -3.15
N LEU A 176 1.34 6.07 -2.93
CA LEU A 176 1.05 4.63 -2.92
C LEU A 176 0.26 4.18 -1.68
N TRP A 177 0.22 4.99 -0.63
CA TRP A 177 -0.57 4.70 0.57
C TRP A 177 -2.06 4.52 0.27
N GLY A 178 -2.62 5.40 -0.57
CA GLY A 178 -4.03 5.31 -0.99
C GLY A 178 -4.33 4.03 -1.76
N ILE A 179 -3.38 3.58 -2.59
CA ILE A 179 -3.48 2.34 -3.37
C ILE A 179 -3.47 1.13 -2.44
N TRP A 180 -2.54 1.09 -1.48
CA TRP A 180 -2.50 0.01 -0.50
C TRP A 180 -3.73 -0.02 0.40
N ALA A 181 -4.26 1.14 0.82
CA ALA A 181 -5.50 1.21 1.60
C ALA A 181 -6.70 0.69 0.79
N LYS A 182 -6.79 1.03 -0.50
CA LYS A 182 -7.79 0.45 -1.44
C LYS A 182 -7.64 -1.08 -1.51
N TYR A 183 -6.41 -1.57 -1.61
CA TYR A 183 -6.12 -3.00 -1.62
C TYR A 183 -6.53 -3.70 -0.33
N LEU A 184 -6.20 -3.15 0.84
CA LEU A 184 -6.59 -3.69 2.14
C LEU A 184 -8.12 -3.85 2.25
N ASN A 185 -8.87 -2.83 1.79
CA ASN A 185 -10.33 -2.90 1.78
C ASN A 185 -10.84 -4.01 0.85
N ALA A 186 -10.29 -4.14 -0.35
CA ALA A 186 -10.66 -5.21 -1.28
C ALA A 186 -10.32 -6.61 -0.72
N TYR A 187 -9.14 -6.76 -0.10
CA TYR A 187 -8.69 -7.99 0.56
C TYR A 187 -9.64 -8.38 1.70
N ASN A 188 -9.96 -7.42 2.58
CA ASN A 188 -10.88 -7.63 3.71
C ASN A 188 -12.29 -8.02 3.26
N SER A 189 -12.78 -7.46 2.16
CA SER A 189 -14.08 -7.81 1.58
C SER A 189 -14.09 -9.23 1.01
N ARG A 190 -12.99 -9.65 0.36
CA ARG A 190 -12.88 -10.98 -0.24
C ARG A 190 -12.56 -12.09 0.77
N TYR A 191 -11.79 -11.76 1.82
CA TYR A 191 -11.32 -12.71 2.83
C TYR A 191 -11.78 -12.27 4.24
N PRO A 192 -13.08 -12.36 4.55
CA PRO A 192 -13.64 -11.84 5.79
C PRO A 192 -13.00 -12.44 7.05
N ASP A 193 -12.62 -13.72 7.01
CA ASP A 193 -12.00 -14.42 8.14
C ASP A 193 -10.55 -14.00 8.39
N LYS A 194 -9.90 -13.38 7.39
CA LYS A 194 -8.50 -12.92 7.44
C LYS A 194 -8.40 -11.40 7.59
N LYS A 195 -9.50 -10.73 7.93
CA LYS A 195 -9.57 -9.26 8.01
C LYS A 195 -8.48 -8.67 8.90
N ALA A 196 -7.84 -7.61 8.40
CA ALA A 196 -6.89 -6.80 9.14
C ALA A 196 -7.30 -5.33 9.11
N THR A 197 -7.00 -4.59 10.16
CA THR A 197 -7.10 -3.13 10.15
C THR A 197 -5.77 -2.53 9.73
N VAL A 198 -5.77 -1.30 9.23
CA VAL A 198 -4.55 -0.58 8.85
C VAL A 198 -3.51 -0.64 9.98
N ILE A 199 -3.93 -0.29 11.19
CA ILE A 199 -3.03 -0.26 12.34
C ILE A 199 -2.46 -1.63 12.69
N LYS A 200 -3.24 -2.72 12.53
CA LYS A 200 -2.76 -4.08 12.81
C LYS A 200 -1.68 -4.51 11.83
N VAL A 201 -1.79 -4.09 10.56
CA VAL A 201 -0.74 -4.36 9.56
C VAL A 201 0.52 -3.56 9.88
N LEU A 202 0.38 -2.28 10.23
CA LEU A 202 1.51 -1.43 10.61
C LEU A 202 2.25 -1.98 11.84
N THR A 203 1.53 -2.35 12.91
CA THR A 203 2.17 -2.83 14.14
C THR A 203 2.83 -4.19 13.98
N ARG A 204 2.27 -5.09 13.14
CA ARG A 204 2.94 -6.36 12.79
C ARG A 204 4.24 -6.15 12.04
N LYS A 205 4.28 -5.18 11.12
CA LYS A 205 5.43 -4.94 10.25
C LYS A 205 6.53 -4.13 10.94
N TYR A 206 6.15 -3.08 11.68
CA TYR A 206 7.08 -2.08 12.19
C TYR A 206 7.25 -2.13 13.73
N GLY A 207 6.35 -2.81 14.44
CA GLY A 207 6.31 -2.81 15.91
C GLY A 207 5.51 -1.64 16.48
N ASP A 208 4.83 -1.89 17.60
CA ASP A 208 3.96 -0.89 18.24
C ASP A 208 4.68 0.39 18.69
N ASP A 209 5.90 0.27 19.24
CA ASP A 209 6.69 1.42 19.69
C ASP A 209 7.10 2.32 18.53
N HIS A 210 7.61 1.72 17.45
CA HIS A 210 8.02 2.48 16.27
C HIS A 210 6.84 3.13 15.54
N VAL A 211 5.71 2.41 15.46
CA VAL A 211 4.45 2.97 14.92
C VAL A 211 4.00 4.16 15.75
N ALA A 212 3.97 4.04 17.09
CA ALA A 212 3.56 5.14 17.95
C ALA A 212 4.48 6.35 17.81
N GLU A 213 5.79 6.14 17.76
CA GLU A 213 6.79 7.21 17.59
C GLU A 213 6.59 7.97 16.28
N ILE A 214 6.45 7.25 15.15
CA ILE A 214 6.24 7.88 13.84
C ILE A 214 4.91 8.63 13.79
N LEU A 215 3.85 8.08 14.38
CA LEU A 215 2.56 8.76 14.42
C LEU A 215 2.61 10.04 15.27
N GLU A 216 3.35 10.05 16.38
CA GLU A 216 3.54 11.28 17.16
C GLU A 216 4.31 12.34 16.37
N MET A 217 5.38 11.96 15.66
CA MET A 217 6.10 12.92 14.80
C MET A 217 5.23 13.42 13.64
N ALA A 218 4.45 12.54 13.02
CA ALA A 218 3.59 12.88 11.89
C ALA A 218 2.40 13.78 12.28
N LYS A 219 2.01 13.83 13.57
CA LYS A 219 1.03 14.79 14.07
C LYS A 219 1.51 16.25 14.02
N SER A 220 2.81 16.47 13.94
CA SER A 220 3.41 17.82 13.90
C SER A 220 3.54 18.40 12.49
N LYS A 221 3.18 17.65 11.43
CA LYS A 221 3.20 18.14 10.05
C LYS A 221 1.78 18.31 9.54
N ASP A 222 1.43 19.48 9.01
CA ASP A 222 0.09 19.80 8.50
C ASP A 222 -0.43 18.77 7.48
N THR A 223 0.45 18.26 6.60
CA THR A 223 0.09 17.29 5.55
C THR A 223 -0.24 15.90 6.07
N THR A 224 0.27 15.51 7.24
CA THR A 224 0.07 14.16 7.81
C THR A 224 -0.70 14.16 9.13
N GLN A 225 -1.01 15.32 9.69
CA GLN A 225 -1.61 15.46 11.01
C GLN A 225 -2.91 14.67 11.16
N ASP A 226 -3.83 14.80 10.19
CA ASP A 226 -5.14 14.15 10.23
C ASP A 226 -5.03 12.63 10.21
N ILE A 227 -4.22 12.09 9.28
CA ILE A 227 -4.06 10.65 9.15
C ILE A 227 -3.28 10.07 10.34
N ALA A 228 -2.27 10.78 10.83
CA ALA A 228 -1.50 10.37 11.99
C ALA A 228 -2.36 10.33 13.26
N THR A 229 -3.22 11.34 13.45
CA THR A 229 -4.16 11.39 14.58
C THR A 229 -5.15 10.22 14.53
N LYS A 230 -5.71 9.94 13.36
CA LYS A 230 -6.64 8.82 13.16
C LYS A 230 -5.97 7.47 13.43
N LEU A 231 -4.76 7.26 12.90
CA LEU A 231 -4.01 6.03 13.12
C LEU A 231 -3.57 5.86 14.57
N ALA A 232 -3.15 6.93 15.24
CA ALA A 232 -2.79 6.89 16.66
C ALA A 232 -4.00 6.47 17.51
N SER A 233 -5.19 7.05 17.24
CA SER A 233 -6.43 6.64 17.90
C SER A 233 -6.75 5.15 17.66
N MET A 234 -6.60 4.67 16.42
CA MET A 234 -6.76 3.25 16.11
C MET A 234 -5.77 2.36 16.88
N GLN A 235 -4.55 2.84 17.14
CA GLN A 235 -3.56 2.11 17.94
C GLN A 235 -3.99 1.99 19.41
N LEU A 236 -4.47 3.08 20.01
CA LEU A 236 -5.01 3.07 21.37
C LEU A 236 -6.18 2.10 21.49
N GLN A 237 -7.10 2.12 20.52
CA GLN A 237 -8.24 1.20 20.48
C GLN A 237 -7.81 -0.26 20.27
N LEU A 238 -6.74 -0.51 19.50
CA LEU A 238 -6.19 -1.86 19.34
C LEU A 238 -5.66 -2.40 20.67
N TRP A 239 -4.92 -1.59 21.44
CA TRP A 239 -4.44 -1.98 22.76
C TRP A 239 -5.60 -2.24 23.73
N LEU A 240 -6.62 -1.36 23.72
CA LEU A 240 -7.80 -1.51 24.57
C LEU A 240 -8.57 -2.79 24.26
N ARG A 241 -8.83 -3.07 22.97
CA ARG A 241 -9.55 -4.28 22.52
C ARG A 241 -8.79 -5.57 22.84
N ASN A 242 -7.47 -5.50 22.89
CA ASN A 242 -6.62 -6.62 23.28
C ASN A 242 -6.36 -6.65 24.81
N GLU A 243 -7.17 -5.92 25.58
CA GLU A 243 -7.19 -5.89 27.05
C GLU A 243 -5.83 -5.53 27.67
N LYS A 244 -5.01 -4.73 26.97
CA LYS A 244 -3.70 -4.33 27.47
C LYS A 244 -3.85 -3.46 28.70
N THR A 245 -3.11 -3.76 29.76
CA THR A 245 -3.02 -2.86 30.91
C THR A 245 -2.15 -1.65 30.57
N VAL A 246 -2.23 -0.59 31.38
CA VAL A 246 -1.34 0.58 31.24
C VAL A 246 0.13 0.17 31.32
N MET A 247 0.47 -0.79 32.19
CA MET A 247 1.84 -1.28 32.31
C MET A 247 2.26 -2.23 31.18
N ASP A 248 1.32 -2.91 30.52
CA ASP A 248 1.62 -3.64 29.28
C ASP A 248 2.00 -2.66 28.17
N VAL A 249 1.21 -1.60 27.98
CA VAL A 249 1.52 -0.57 26.97
C VAL A 249 2.83 0.16 27.30
N PHE A 250 3.12 0.41 28.59
CA PHE A 250 4.42 0.94 29.02
C PHE A 250 5.60 0.07 28.53
N LYS A 251 5.47 -1.26 28.65
CA LYS A 251 6.48 -2.21 28.17
C LYS A 251 6.53 -2.30 26.65
N ILE A 252 5.37 -2.33 25.99
CA ILE A 252 5.23 -2.34 24.52
C ILE A 252 5.94 -1.13 23.91
N LEU A 253 5.73 0.06 24.49
CA LEU A 253 6.37 1.31 24.08
C LEU A 253 7.80 1.48 24.59
N LYS A 254 8.35 0.46 25.27
CA LYS A 254 9.72 0.43 25.79
C LYS A 254 10.09 1.66 26.66
N LEU A 255 9.10 2.24 27.35
CA LEU A 255 9.29 3.44 28.17
C LEU A 255 10.19 3.22 29.39
N TYR A 256 10.44 1.97 29.78
CA TYR A 256 11.44 1.62 30.79
C TYR A 256 12.86 2.09 30.42
N ARG A 257 13.15 2.36 29.13
CA ARG A 257 14.45 2.88 28.67
C ARG A 257 14.68 4.35 29.05
N THR A 258 13.62 5.09 29.34
CA THR A 258 13.66 6.52 29.70
C THR A 258 12.93 6.77 31.02
N GLU A 259 12.77 5.75 31.87
CA GLU A 259 11.93 5.83 33.07
C GLU A 259 12.42 6.80 34.14
N SER A 260 13.71 7.16 34.11
CA SER A 260 14.28 8.17 35.02
C SER A 260 13.93 9.60 34.61
N ASP A 261 13.64 9.82 33.32
CA ASP A 261 13.38 11.14 32.73
C ASP A 261 12.68 11.02 31.36
N PHE A 262 11.42 11.41 31.30
CA PHE A 262 10.62 11.37 30.08
C PHE A 262 10.68 12.65 29.24
N SER A 263 11.49 13.66 29.60
CA SER A 263 11.54 14.96 28.89
C SER A 263 11.83 14.84 27.39
N HIS A 264 12.55 13.80 26.98
CA HIS A 264 12.90 13.54 25.58
C HIS A 264 12.19 12.31 25.00
N SER A 265 11.17 11.78 25.69
CA SER A 265 10.44 10.60 25.26
C SER A 265 9.22 11.01 24.42
N PRO A 266 9.25 10.86 23.08
CA PRO A 266 8.06 11.10 22.26
C PRO A 266 6.92 10.12 22.60
N LEU A 267 7.25 8.98 23.21
CA LEU A 267 6.31 7.92 23.56
C LEU A 267 5.57 8.15 24.90
N LEU A 268 5.95 9.16 25.69
CA LEU A 268 5.21 9.52 26.90
C LEU A 268 3.77 9.92 26.55
N ASN A 269 3.59 10.75 25.52
CA ASN A 269 2.28 11.26 25.12
C ASN A 269 1.32 10.14 24.65
N PRO A 270 1.70 9.21 23.75
CA PRO A 270 0.90 8.03 23.41
C PRO A 270 0.50 7.19 24.62
N TRP A 271 1.41 6.97 25.55
CA TRP A 271 1.15 6.15 26.72
C TRP A 271 0.13 6.79 27.66
N VAL A 272 0.26 8.10 27.90
CA VAL A 272 -0.72 8.85 28.71
C VAL A 272 -2.07 8.98 27.97
N ALA A 273 -2.06 9.14 26.64
CA ALA A 273 -3.29 9.09 25.83
C ALA A 273 -4.00 7.73 25.95
N TYR A 274 -3.26 6.63 26.12
CA TYR A 274 -3.85 5.33 26.41
C TYR A 274 -4.53 5.28 27.78
N MET A 275 -3.90 5.86 28.82
CA MET A 275 -4.54 6.00 30.13
C MET A 275 -5.84 6.79 30.03
N ASN A 276 -5.82 7.92 29.32
CA ASN A 276 -7.00 8.73 29.05
C ASN A 276 -8.10 7.89 28.38
N THR A 277 -7.74 7.04 27.43
CA THR A 277 -8.68 6.16 26.73
C THR A 277 -9.34 5.17 27.71
N ILE A 278 -8.57 4.57 28.62
CA ILE A 278 -9.10 3.66 29.65
C ILE A 278 -10.06 4.39 30.60
N VAL A 279 -9.66 5.56 31.09
CA VAL A 279 -10.45 6.37 32.04
C VAL A 279 -11.73 6.89 31.37
N THR A 280 -11.66 7.29 30.10
CA THR A 280 -12.85 7.75 29.35
C THR A 280 -13.88 6.63 29.20
N VAL A 281 -13.44 5.39 28.99
CA VAL A 281 -14.33 4.22 28.89
C VAL A 281 -14.86 3.78 30.26
N ASN A 282 -14.03 3.88 31.30
CA ASN A 282 -14.42 3.52 32.66
C ASN A 282 -13.78 4.47 33.68
N PRO A 283 -14.50 5.55 34.07
CA PRO A 283 -13.98 6.56 35.01
C PRO A 283 -13.58 5.99 36.37
N ASN A 284 -14.18 4.88 36.81
CA ASN A 284 -13.85 4.23 38.09
C ASN A 284 -12.42 3.68 38.12
N LYS A 285 -11.74 3.54 36.97
CA LYS A 285 -10.34 3.12 36.91
C LYS A 285 -9.35 4.22 37.28
N MET A 286 -9.78 5.48 37.42
CA MET A 286 -8.90 6.61 37.72
C MET A 286 -8.11 6.42 39.01
N SER A 287 -8.77 6.09 40.12
CA SER A 287 -8.11 5.96 41.43
C SER A 287 -7.05 4.87 41.44
N VAL A 288 -7.36 3.72 40.83
CA VAL A 288 -6.44 2.59 40.67
C VAL A 288 -5.26 2.96 39.77
N LEU A 289 -5.51 3.70 38.69
CA LEU A 289 -4.47 4.21 37.80
C LEU A 289 -3.48 5.11 38.57
N LEU A 290 -3.98 6.13 39.27
CA LEU A 290 -3.14 7.07 40.01
C LEU A 290 -2.33 6.37 41.10
N SER A 291 -2.97 5.50 41.89
CA SER A 291 -2.29 4.70 42.92
C SER A 291 -1.15 3.84 42.33
N THR A 292 -1.37 3.28 41.13
CA THR A 292 -0.35 2.50 40.42
C THR A 292 0.83 3.37 40.00
N LEU A 293 0.56 4.58 39.49
CA LEU A 293 1.61 5.53 39.07
C LEU A 293 2.44 5.98 40.26
N GLU A 294 1.81 6.35 41.38
CA GLU A 294 2.50 6.75 42.61
C GLU A 294 3.41 5.65 43.17
N THR A 295 2.93 4.40 43.12
CA THR A 295 3.72 3.26 43.62
C THR A 295 4.90 2.93 42.70
N ARG A 296 4.75 3.14 41.38
CA ARG A 296 5.73 2.68 40.38
C ARG A 296 6.82 3.69 40.06
N PHE A 297 6.53 4.99 40.14
CA PHE A 297 7.40 6.04 39.63
C PHE A 297 7.92 6.93 40.76
N SER A 298 9.21 7.28 40.67
CA SER A 298 9.79 8.31 41.52
C SER A 298 9.25 9.70 41.15
N GLU A 299 9.51 10.67 42.02
CA GLU A 299 8.93 12.02 41.96
C GLU A 299 9.03 12.67 40.57
N ARG A 300 10.23 12.76 39.99
CA ARG A 300 10.43 13.46 38.73
C ARG A 300 9.67 12.81 37.56
N PRO A 301 9.81 11.51 37.28
CA PRO A 301 8.99 10.83 36.27
C PRO A 301 7.49 10.95 36.54
N LEU A 302 7.06 10.81 37.80
CA LEU A 302 5.65 10.95 38.18
C LEU A 302 5.12 12.35 37.82
N LEU A 303 5.85 13.42 38.15
CA LEU A 303 5.45 14.79 37.83
C LEU A 303 5.34 15.01 36.30
N GLN A 304 6.23 14.43 35.50
CA GLN A 304 6.18 14.50 34.03
C GLN A 304 4.96 13.77 33.45
N ILE A 305 4.60 12.62 34.03
CA ILE A 305 3.39 11.87 33.66
C ILE A 305 2.16 12.71 33.98
N LEU A 306 2.08 13.28 35.19
CA LEU A 306 0.95 14.12 35.60
C LEU A 306 0.84 15.38 34.74
N ASP A 307 1.95 16.01 34.36
CA ASP A 307 1.95 17.15 33.44
C ASP A 307 1.43 16.81 32.05
N THR A 308 1.73 15.61 31.57
CA THR A 308 1.17 15.12 30.30
C THR A 308 -0.31 14.77 30.47
N ALA A 309 -0.70 14.16 31.59
CA ALA A 309 -2.08 13.77 31.87
C ALA A 309 -3.02 14.97 31.97
N LYS A 310 -2.54 16.10 32.46
CA LYS A 310 -3.28 17.37 32.51
C LYS A 310 -3.75 17.88 31.16
N LYS A 311 -3.11 17.47 30.06
CA LYS A 311 -3.52 17.84 28.70
C LYS A 311 -4.81 17.14 28.26
N PHE A 312 -5.29 16.17 29.02
CA PHE A 312 -6.47 15.39 28.71
C PHE A 312 -7.62 15.73 29.67
N PRO A 313 -8.78 16.21 29.16
CA PRO A 313 -9.89 16.65 30.02
C PRO A 313 -10.38 15.62 31.04
N SER A 314 -10.35 14.33 30.69
CA SER A 314 -10.83 13.28 31.60
C SER A 314 -9.92 13.07 32.83
N MET A 315 -8.65 13.48 32.73
CA MET A 315 -7.63 13.31 33.78
C MET A 315 -7.16 14.63 34.37
N GLU A 316 -7.56 15.78 33.80
CA GLU A 316 -7.01 17.10 34.15
C GLU A 316 -7.11 17.44 35.63
N SER A 317 -8.32 17.33 36.20
CA SER A 317 -8.56 17.67 37.61
C SER A 317 -7.77 16.76 38.55
N ALA A 318 -7.86 15.44 38.37
CA ALA A 318 -7.20 14.48 39.24
C ALA A 318 -5.67 14.55 39.12
N ALA A 319 -5.13 14.73 37.91
CA ALA A 319 -3.70 14.90 37.68
C ALA A 319 -3.18 16.22 38.27
N THR A 320 -3.96 17.29 38.19
CA THR A 320 -3.61 18.58 38.80
C THR A 320 -3.58 18.50 40.32
N GLN A 321 -4.59 17.88 40.92
CA GLN A 321 -4.65 17.69 42.37
C GLN A 321 -3.47 16.86 42.87
N LEU A 322 -3.25 15.67 42.30
CA LEU A 322 -2.15 14.80 42.73
C LEU A 322 -0.79 15.47 42.52
N LYS A 323 -0.62 16.24 41.44
CA LYS A 323 0.63 17.00 41.22
C LYS A 323 0.87 18.01 42.33
N ALA A 324 -0.17 18.75 42.74
CA ALA A 324 -0.06 19.74 43.80
C ALA A 324 0.30 19.08 45.14
N GLU A 325 -0.37 17.97 45.48
CA GLU A 325 -0.08 17.17 46.68
C GLU A 325 1.37 16.70 46.71
N LYS A 326 1.89 16.13 45.61
CA LYS A 326 3.29 15.69 45.55
C LYS A 326 4.30 16.82 45.66
N ILE A 327 4.02 17.99 45.09
CA ILE A 327 4.89 19.15 45.25
C ILE A 327 4.91 19.62 46.71
N GLU A 328 3.76 19.65 47.38
CA GLU A 328 3.70 19.99 48.81
C GLU A 328 4.46 19.00 49.68
N ASP A 329 4.33 17.70 49.44
CA ASP A 329 5.04 16.65 50.17
C ASP A 329 6.57 16.82 50.01
N ILE A 330 7.06 17.04 48.78
CA ILE A 330 8.48 17.29 48.50
C ILE A 330 8.97 18.53 49.27
N LEU A 331 8.19 19.61 49.28
CA LEU A 331 8.56 20.82 50.02
C LEU A 331 8.60 20.54 51.53
N ARG A 332 7.64 19.80 52.08
CA ARG A 332 7.60 19.45 53.51
C ARG A 332 8.76 18.56 53.91
N GLU A 333 9.14 17.57 53.09
CA GLU A 333 10.29 16.70 53.36
C GLU A 333 11.64 17.44 53.24
N GLY A 334 11.74 18.43 52.34
CA GLY A 334 12.91 19.29 52.17
C GLY A 334 13.12 20.33 53.28
N TYR A 335 12.10 20.61 54.11
CA TYR A 335 12.20 21.48 55.28
C TYR A 335 12.15 20.65 56.58
N PRO A 336 13.29 20.31 57.21
CA PRO A 336 13.25 19.61 58.50
C PRO A 336 12.49 20.47 59.54
N PRO A 337 11.75 19.85 60.48
CA PRO A 337 11.00 20.60 61.49
C PRO A 337 11.96 21.53 62.22
N ARG A 338 11.67 22.84 62.22
CA ARG A 338 12.37 23.81 63.07
C ARG A 338 12.27 23.27 64.49
N ARG A 339 13.37 22.75 65.02
CA ARG A 339 13.47 22.41 66.44
C ARG A 339 13.13 23.68 67.21
N HIS A 340 11.97 23.69 67.83
CA HIS A 340 11.61 24.71 68.80
C HIS A 340 12.65 24.63 69.93
N LEU A 341 13.66 25.50 69.86
CA LEU A 341 14.43 25.91 71.02
C LEU A 341 13.44 26.63 71.94
N LYS A 342 12.88 25.88 72.89
CA LYS A 342 12.32 26.48 74.11
C LYS A 342 13.52 27.08 74.87
N CYS A 343 13.60 28.41 74.89
CA CYS A 343 14.32 29.13 75.93
C CYS A 343 13.52 29.10 77.23
#